data_AF-A0A0U1QRL7-F1
#
_entry.id   AF-A0A0U1QRL7-F1
#
_cell.length_a   1.000
_cell.length_b   1.000
_cell.length_c   1.000
_cell.angle_alpha   90.00
_cell.angle_beta   90.00
_cell.angle_gamma   90.00
#
_symmetry.space_group_name_H-M   'P 1'
#
loop_
_entity.id
_entity.type
_entity.pdbx_description
1 polymer ?
#
loop_
_entity_poly.entity_id
_entity_poly.type
_entity_poly.pdbx_seq_one_letter_code
_entity_poly.pdbx_strand_id
1 'polypeptide(L)'
;MSIGEEMKHVYDEMVKIYTEVGKLISVIEGEFNRKGWTAVGDHGVTWDRSSSYESPEFWLPYFMQRVYTKSSNQKGVAFNILFDGLDEDHQITYPILSCAVAERKDGERESYKLLIDHFKGMTESSY
;
A
#
# COMPACT_ATOMS: atom_id res chain seq x y z
N MET A 1 -23.62 21.54 12.70
CA MET A 1 -23.14 20.90 11.47
C MET A 1 -24.16 19.86 11.07
N SER A 2 -24.49 19.78 9.78
CA SER A 2 -25.28 18.68 9.25
C SER A 2 -24.38 17.47 8.99
N ILE A 3 -24.96 16.27 8.98
CA ILE A 3 -24.22 15.05 8.65
C ILE A 3 -23.53 15.13 7.27
N GLY A 4 -24.15 15.83 6.30
CA GLY A 4 -23.56 16.03 4.99
C GLY A 4 -22.30 16.92 5.01
N GLU A 5 -22.26 17.93 5.88
CA GLU A 5 -21.09 18.79 6.05
C GLU A 5 -19.92 18.00 6.67
N GLU A 6 -20.20 17.17 7.68
CA GLU A 6 -19.19 16.32 8.33
C GLU A 6 -18.63 15.28 7.36
N MET A 7 -19.49 14.60 6.59
CA MET A 7 -19.06 13.65 5.55
C MET A 7 -18.18 14.31 4.51
N LYS A 8 -18.56 15.51 4.05
CA LYS A 8 -17.76 16.26 3.07
C LYS A 8 -16.39 16.65 3.65
N HIS A 9 -16.35 17.07 4.91
CA HIS A 9 -15.10 17.40 5.57
C HIS A 9 -14.14 16.20 5.64
N VAL A 10 -14.62 15.03 6.08
CA VAL A 10 -13.82 13.79 6.12
C VAL A 10 -13.31 13.41 4.72
N TYR A 11 -14.18 13.48 3.71
CA TYR A 11 -13.80 13.19 2.32
C TYR A 11 -12.69 14.14 1.82
N ASP A 12 -12.76 15.43 2.15
CA ASP A 12 -11.74 16.40 1.75
C ASP A 12 -10.38 16.13 2.41
N GLU A 13 -10.37 15.68 3.67
CA GLU A 13 -9.14 15.25 4.35
C GLU A 13 -8.56 13.99 3.69
N MET A 14 -9.40 13.02 3.32
CA MET A 14 -8.95 11.85 2.56
C MET A 14 -8.32 12.24 1.21
N VAL A 15 -8.95 13.15 0.46
CA VAL A 15 -8.42 13.65 -0.82
C VAL A 15 -7.04 14.28 -0.63
N LYS A 16 -6.83 15.07 0.43
CA LYS A 16 -5.53 15.67 0.74
C LYS A 16 -4.48 14.58 1.01
N ILE A 17 -4.79 13.61 1.87
CA ILE A 17 -3.88 12.51 2.20
C ILE A 17 -3.45 11.76 0.93
N TYR A 18 -4.41 11.36 0.10
CA TYR A 18 -4.12 10.61 -1.14
C TYR A 18 -3.35 11.43 -2.16
N THR A 19 -3.59 12.73 -2.21
CA THR A 19 -2.84 13.63 -3.09
C THR A 19 -1.36 13.68 -2.68
N GLU A 20 -1.07 13.84 -1.38
CA GLU A 20 0.31 13.86 -0.88
C GLU A 20 1.00 12.50 -1.06
N VAL A 21 0.27 11.40 -0.84
CA VAL A 21 0.77 10.05 -1.08
C VAL A 21 1.07 9.81 -2.56
N GLY A 22 0.19 10.26 -3.45
CA GLY A 22 0.40 10.19 -4.90
C GLY A 22 1.65 10.96 -5.34
N LYS A 23 1.91 12.14 -4.76
CA LYS A 23 3.18 12.88 -4.98
C LYS A 23 4.39 12.09 -4.50
N LEU A 24 4.33 11.50 -3.31
CA LEU A 24 5.42 10.65 -2.78
C LEU A 24 5.71 9.48 -3.72
N ILE A 25 4.67 8.75 -4.15
CA ILE A 25 4.79 7.63 -5.09
C ILE A 25 5.41 8.09 -6.41
N SER A 26 5.01 9.26 -6.92
CA SER A 26 5.56 9.81 -8.17
C SER A 26 7.06 10.13 -8.07
N VAL A 27 7.51 10.62 -6.91
CA VAL A 27 8.94 10.84 -6.65
C VAL A 27 9.69 9.50 -6.64
N ILE A 28 9.16 8.51 -5.93
CA ILE A 28 9.74 7.15 -5.87
C ILE A 28 9.83 6.55 -7.28
N GLU A 29 8.77 6.63 -8.06
CA GLU A 29 8.73 6.17 -9.45
C GLU A 29 9.80 6.84 -10.31
N GLY A 30 9.95 8.17 -10.19
CA GLY A 30 11.02 8.91 -10.85
C GLY A 30 12.42 8.38 -10.52
N GLU A 31 12.69 8.05 -9.25
CA GLU A 31 13.98 7.47 -8.83
C GLU A 31 14.23 6.10 -9.47
N PHE A 32 13.22 5.23 -9.48
CA PHE A 32 13.31 3.90 -10.06
C PHE A 32 13.52 3.97 -11.58
N ASN A 33 12.75 4.80 -12.28
CA ASN A 33 12.84 4.99 -13.72
C ASN A 33 14.22 5.54 -14.13
N ARG A 34 14.76 6.53 -13.40
CA ARG A 34 16.13 7.05 -13.64
C ARG A 34 17.21 5.99 -13.49
N LYS A 35 16.97 4.95 -12.69
CA LYS A 35 17.88 3.82 -12.47
C LYS A 35 17.62 2.65 -13.41
N GLY A 36 16.73 2.80 -14.39
CA GLY A 36 16.39 1.78 -15.40
C GLY A 36 15.49 0.67 -14.87
N TRP A 37 14.72 0.92 -13.80
CA TRP A 37 13.66 0.02 -13.36
C TRP A 37 12.34 0.39 -14.03
N THR A 38 11.41 -0.55 -14.11
CA THR A 38 10.07 -0.35 -14.67
C THR A 38 9.03 -0.92 -13.72
N ALA A 39 7.93 -0.20 -13.54
CA ALA A 39 6.85 -0.64 -12.69
C ALA A 39 6.12 -1.84 -13.32
N VAL A 40 5.65 -2.77 -12.47
CA VAL A 40 4.87 -3.94 -12.90
C VAL A 40 3.38 -3.63 -12.88
N GLY A 41 2.65 -4.06 -13.91
CA GLY A 41 1.20 -3.87 -14.01
C GLY A 41 0.78 -2.45 -14.39
N ASP A 42 -0.53 -2.18 -14.25
CA ASP A 42 -1.13 -0.85 -14.45
C ASP A 42 -0.73 0.13 -13.34
N HIS A 43 -1.26 1.36 -13.29
CA HIS A 43 -0.90 2.34 -12.24
C HIS A 43 -1.67 2.14 -10.91
N GLY A 44 -2.30 0.99 -10.71
CA GLY A 44 -2.98 0.64 -9.47
C GLY A 44 -1.98 0.45 -8.33
N VAL A 45 -2.26 1.07 -7.19
CA VAL A 45 -1.44 0.95 -5.97
C VAL A 45 -2.25 0.60 -4.74
N THR A 46 -3.57 0.70 -4.79
CA THR A 46 -4.46 0.73 -3.62
C THR A 46 -5.05 -0.64 -3.33
N TRP A 47 -5.09 -1.02 -2.04
CA TRP A 47 -5.67 -2.29 -1.60
C TRP A 47 -6.51 -2.13 -0.33
N ASP A 48 -7.79 -2.49 -0.38
CA ASP A 48 -8.70 -2.57 0.77
C ASP A 48 -8.75 -3.99 1.37
N ARG A 49 -9.27 -4.11 2.61
CA ARG A 49 -9.47 -5.41 3.28
C ARG A 49 -10.85 -6.00 2.98
N SER A 50 -11.87 -5.14 2.86
CA SER A 50 -13.26 -5.55 2.66
C SER A 50 -14.07 -4.36 2.14
N SER A 51 -15.11 -4.66 1.37
CA SER A 51 -16.16 -3.70 0.96
C SER A 51 -17.54 -4.05 1.54
N SER A 52 -17.60 -4.92 2.57
CA SER A 52 -18.85 -5.32 3.22
C SER A 52 -19.50 -4.15 3.97
N TYR A 53 -20.81 -3.95 3.83
CA TYR A 53 -21.55 -2.95 4.61
C TYR A 53 -21.55 -3.21 6.12
N GLU A 54 -21.20 -4.43 6.53
CA GLU A 54 -21.11 -4.83 7.93
C GLU A 54 -19.77 -4.43 8.57
N SER A 55 -18.79 -4.00 7.77
CA SER A 55 -17.45 -3.60 8.25
C SER A 55 -16.90 -2.38 7.49
N PRO A 56 -17.57 -1.23 7.54
CA PRO A 56 -17.18 -0.02 6.83
C PRO A 56 -15.81 0.54 7.25
N GLU A 57 -15.33 0.23 8.46
CA GLU A 57 -13.99 0.56 8.96
C GLU A 57 -12.86 -0.04 8.10
N PHE A 58 -13.16 -1.06 7.29
CA PHE A 58 -12.19 -1.74 6.43
C PHE A 58 -12.30 -1.37 4.94
N TRP A 59 -13.19 -0.43 4.60
CA TRP A 59 -13.38 0.06 3.23
C TRP A 59 -12.22 0.93 2.76
N LEU A 60 -11.50 1.53 3.70
CA LEU A 60 -10.33 2.31 3.37
C LEU A 60 -9.16 1.38 3.04
N PRO A 61 -8.30 1.79 2.11
CA PRO A 61 -7.08 1.07 1.80
C PRO A 61 -6.23 0.89 3.03
N TYR A 62 -6.00 -0.36 3.37
CA TYR A 62 -5.15 -0.69 4.50
C TYR A 62 -3.69 -0.50 4.13
N PHE A 63 -3.33 -0.80 2.88
CA PHE A 63 -2.00 -0.54 2.34
C PHE A 63 -2.03 -0.13 0.87
N MET A 64 -0.96 0.53 0.44
CA MET A 64 -0.65 0.77 -0.96
C MET A 64 0.67 0.08 -1.32
N GLN A 65 0.77 -0.49 -2.52
CA GLN A 65 1.97 -1.18 -3.00
C GLN A 65 2.23 -0.88 -4.47
N ARG A 66 3.50 -0.76 -4.83
CA ARG A 66 3.98 -0.82 -6.21
C ARG A 66 5.23 -1.67 -6.28
N VAL A 67 5.39 -2.41 -7.37
CA VAL A 67 6.57 -3.25 -7.60
C VAL A 67 7.31 -2.77 -8.84
N TYR A 68 8.64 -2.73 -8.76
CA TYR A 68 9.52 -2.40 -9.88
C TYR A 68 10.46 -3.56 -10.20
N THR A 69 10.75 -3.77 -11.48
CA THR A 69 11.72 -4.77 -11.97
C THR A 69 12.69 -4.17 -12.99
N LYS A 70 13.82 -4.85 -13.25
CA LYS A 70 14.87 -4.44 -14.20
C LYS A 70 14.98 -5.31 -15.45
N SER A 71 14.67 -6.59 -15.36
CA SER A 71 14.99 -7.54 -16.44
C SER A 71 14.29 -8.89 -16.36
N SER A 72 13.62 -9.22 -15.25
CA SER A 72 12.80 -10.43 -15.15
C SER A 72 11.58 -10.18 -14.29
N ASN A 73 10.40 -10.62 -14.72
CA ASN A 73 9.16 -10.50 -13.94
C ASN A 73 9.11 -11.50 -12.76
N GLN A 74 10.23 -12.13 -12.39
CA GLN A 74 10.31 -13.09 -11.30
C GLN A 74 10.72 -12.43 -9.98
N LYS A 75 11.54 -11.38 -10.02
CA LYS A 75 11.96 -10.63 -8.82
C LYS A 75 11.87 -9.13 -9.08
N GLY A 76 11.44 -8.40 -8.07
CA GLY A 76 11.30 -6.95 -8.08
C GLY A 76 11.55 -6.36 -6.70
N VAL A 77 11.42 -5.05 -6.63
CA VAL A 77 11.43 -4.29 -5.38
C VAL A 77 10.04 -3.71 -5.19
N ALA A 78 9.39 -4.05 -4.10
CA ALA A 78 8.13 -3.45 -3.67
C ALA A 78 8.41 -2.27 -2.75
N PHE A 79 7.79 -1.12 -3.01
CA PHE A 79 7.54 -0.15 -1.94
C PHE A 79 6.12 -0.33 -1.45
N ASN A 80 5.91 -0.09 -0.16
CA ASN A 80 4.61 -0.23 0.45
C ASN A 80 4.35 0.87 1.47
N ILE A 81 3.11 1.38 1.49
CA ILE A 81 2.64 2.36 2.44
C ILE A 81 1.49 1.72 3.22
N LEU A 82 1.68 1.48 4.50
CA LEU A 82 0.65 0.96 5.40
C LEU A 82 0.03 2.15 6.14
N PHE A 83 -1.28 2.36 6.02
CA PHE A 83 -1.97 3.48 6.68
C PHE A 83 -2.52 3.12 8.06
N ASP A 84 -2.82 1.85 8.27
CA ASP A 84 -3.45 1.36 9.49
C ASP A 84 -2.95 -0.05 9.83
N GLY A 85 -3.26 -0.52 11.03
CA GLY A 85 -2.87 -1.83 11.51
C GLY A 85 -3.42 -2.98 10.68
N LEU A 86 -2.70 -4.10 10.66
CA LEU A 86 -3.11 -5.30 9.93
C LEU A 86 -4.36 -5.96 10.53
N ASP A 87 -4.46 -5.90 11.85
CA ASP A 87 -5.52 -6.46 12.68
C ASP A 87 -5.51 -5.77 14.06
N GLU A 88 -6.36 -6.24 14.99
CA GLU A 88 -6.47 -5.69 16.35
C GLU A 88 -5.16 -5.78 17.15
N ASP A 89 -4.32 -6.78 16.86
CA ASP A 89 -3.06 -7.02 17.56
C ASP A 89 -1.88 -6.25 16.93
N HIS A 90 -2.06 -5.75 15.72
CA HIS A 90 -1.01 -5.15 14.89
C HIS A 90 -1.32 -3.70 14.51
N GLN A 91 -1.72 -2.89 15.49
CA GLN A 91 -2.00 -1.46 15.32
C GLN A 91 -0.73 -0.64 15.08
N ILE A 92 -0.82 0.38 14.23
CA ILE A 92 0.29 1.32 13.97
C ILE A 92 -0.12 2.75 14.33
N THR A 93 0.80 3.51 14.93
CA THR A 93 0.51 4.88 15.38
C THR A 93 0.63 5.93 14.26
N TYR A 94 1.36 5.60 13.20
CA TYR A 94 1.59 6.47 12.04
C TYR A 94 1.81 5.63 10.79
N PRO A 95 1.52 6.16 9.59
CA PRO A 95 1.73 5.43 8.35
C PRO A 95 3.18 4.95 8.19
N ILE A 96 3.35 3.70 7.75
CA ILE A 96 4.67 3.09 7.59
C ILE A 96 4.99 2.96 6.10
N LEU A 97 6.11 3.54 5.68
CA LEU A 97 6.71 3.27 4.38
C LEU A 97 7.78 2.17 4.52
N SER A 98 7.67 1.11 3.73
CA SER A 98 8.63 0.00 3.70
C SER A 98 9.09 -0.30 2.28
N CYS A 99 10.24 -0.95 2.17
CA CYS A 99 10.79 -1.45 0.92
C CYS A 99 11.17 -2.91 1.12
N ALA A 100 10.69 -3.80 0.25
CA ALA A 100 10.93 -5.23 0.33
C ALA A 100 11.30 -5.80 -1.04
N VAL A 101 12.07 -6.88 -1.04
CA VAL A 101 12.21 -7.69 -2.26
C VAL A 101 10.89 -8.39 -2.49
N ALA A 102 10.40 -8.33 -3.73
CA ALA A 102 9.15 -8.93 -4.17
C ALA A 102 9.48 -10.08 -5.14
N GLU A 103 8.97 -11.28 -4.88
CA GLU A 103 9.15 -12.44 -5.77
C GLU A 103 7.79 -12.91 -6.27
N ARG A 104 7.71 -13.20 -7.58
CA ARG A 104 6.49 -13.73 -8.21
C ARG A 104 6.47 -15.25 -8.02
N LYS A 105 5.40 -15.79 -7.42
CA LYS A 105 5.21 -17.25 -7.33
C LYS A 105 4.67 -17.79 -8.65
N ASP A 106 5.19 -18.94 -9.08
CA ASP A 106 4.72 -19.60 -10.30
C ASP A 106 3.23 -19.96 -10.18
N GLY A 107 2.45 -19.65 -11.22
CA GLY A 107 1.01 -19.97 -11.29
C GLY A 107 0.06 -18.83 -10.92
N GLU A 108 0.55 -17.73 -10.33
CA GLU A 108 -0.27 -16.54 -10.08
C GLU A 108 0.06 -15.44 -11.09
N ARG A 109 -0.95 -14.99 -11.84
CA ARG A 109 -0.71 -14.22 -13.06
C ARG A 109 -0.06 -12.85 -12.80
N GLU A 110 -0.27 -12.22 -11.64
CA GLU A 110 0.29 -10.88 -11.33
C GLU A 110 0.54 -10.59 -9.83
N SER A 111 0.52 -11.58 -8.93
CA SER A 111 0.69 -11.32 -7.49
C SER A 111 2.13 -11.49 -7.02
N TYR A 112 2.72 -10.39 -6.55
CA TYR A 112 3.88 -10.42 -5.67
C TYR A 112 3.37 -10.55 -4.22
N LYS A 113 3.29 -11.78 -3.73
CA LYS A 113 2.83 -12.06 -2.36
C LYS A 113 4.02 -12.00 -1.40
N LEU A 114 4.26 -10.82 -0.82
CA LEU A 114 5.33 -10.66 0.18
C LEU A 114 4.95 -9.87 1.43
N LEU A 115 3.78 -9.24 1.49
CA LEU A 115 3.56 -8.24 2.53
C LEU A 115 2.96 -8.75 3.82
N ILE A 116 1.91 -9.57 3.78
CA ILE A 116 1.22 -9.94 5.03
C ILE A 116 2.17 -10.70 5.97
N ASP A 117 2.99 -11.60 5.45
CA ASP A 117 3.93 -12.39 6.26
C ASP A 117 5.15 -11.56 6.72
N HIS A 118 5.63 -10.61 5.90
CA HIS A 118 6.75 -9.73 6.28
C HIS A 118 6.35 -8.72 7.37
N PHE A 119 5.16 -8.13 7.27
CA PHE A 119 4.67 -7.17 8.25
C PHE A 119 4.28 -7.83 9.57
N LYS A 120 3.70 -9.05 9.56
CA LYS A 120 3.50 -9.86 10.78
C LYS A 120 4.83 -10.14 11.51
N GLY A 121 5.90 -10.43 10.77
CA GLY A 121 7.22 -10.63 11.37
C GLY A 121 7.86 -9.34 11.93
N MET A 122 7.53 -8.17 11.38
CA MET A 122 8.02 -6.88 11.89
C MET A 122 7.33 -6.48 13.20
N THR A 123 6.03 -6.72 13.32
CA THR A 123 5.26 -6.44 14.54
C THR A 123 5.59 -7.39 15.69
N GLU A 124 5.98 -8.63 15.39
CA GLU A 124 6.48 -9.59 16.38
C GLU A 124 7.87 -9.25 16.94
N SER A 125 8.66 -8.41 16.25
CA SER A 125 10.05 -8.06 16.66
C SER A 125 10.18 -6.83 17.57
N SER A 126 9.06 -6.27 18.02
CA SER A 126 9.03 -5.01 18.80
C SER A 126 8.96 -5.21 20.33
N TYR A 127 9.36 -6.38 20.85
CA TYR A 127 9.45 -6.68 22.29
C TYR A 127 10.79 -7.30 22.68
#